data_AF-A0A8W8P162-F1
#
_entry.id   AF-A0A8W8P162-F1
#
_cell.length_a   1.000
_cell.length_b   1.000
_cell.length_c   1.000
_cell.angle_alpha   90.00
_cell.angle_beta   90.00
_cell.angle_gamma   90.00
#
_symmetry.space_group_name_H-M   'P 1'
#
loop_
_entity.id
_entity.type
_entity.pdbx_description
1 polymer ?
#
loop_
_entity_poly.entity_id
_entity_poly.type
_entity_poly.pdbx_seq_one_letter_code
_entity_poly.pdbx_strand_id
1 'polypeptide(L)'
;MHNPAILVVDGTYVFIQKSNNFKFQRRSYSQHKNRPLVKPMVIVSTTGYIVSVLGPYFADHKNNDASILKHNFQTNMENIKDWLQQDDVLIVDRGFRDSISFLESLGIQAQMPAFLPKGQKQHTADEANSSRLVTKIRWIVESVNGRLKQWKYLQNVVPNTQIPYIQEYVCLIAALCNTYRDPLNTGNPESDQSLAAKMKYLASQTNKLQERVESEELHRRIKAWTPMNATDTLDFPLLSEEELLNLTVGVYQLKLAKSYTAEHKNDDGDYNIMVNNDIPDVLRVRIQSRHISSKQYFLWIEHSLGAITGWYCQCRAGARVVGVCAHVASVLWYLGHERHTHSARSTQDWSQYLEDASVIPEVMDSSESDQSGTEE
;
A
#
# COMPACT_ATOMS: atom_id res chain seq x y z
N MET A 1 -21.23 -0.03 -31.46
CA MET A 1 -19.96 -0.44 -30.82
C MET A 1 -20.27 -0.61 -29.35
N HIS A 2 -20.07 -1.80 -28.79
CA HIS A 2 -20.19 -2.03 -27.35
C HIS A 2 -19.05 -1.27 -26.66
N ASN A 3 -19.38 -0.39 -25.72
CA ASN A 3 -18.36 0.21 -24.85
C ASN A 3 -18.22 -0.74 -23.65
N PRO A 4 -17.05 -1.37 -23.46
CA PRO A 4 -16.88 -2.35 -22.40
C PRO A 4 -17.09 -1.70 -21.04
N ALA A 5 -17.88 -2.34 -20.19
CA ALA A 5 -18.01 -1.94 -18.80
C ALA A 5 -16.69 -2.21 -18.07
N ILE A 6 -16.26 -1.27 -17.22
CA ILE A 6 -15.08 -1.45 -16.36
C ILE A 6 -15.57 -1.40 -14.92
N LEU A 7 -15.49 -2.54 -14.24
CA LEU A 7 -15.91 -2.67 -12.85
C LEU A 7 -14.73 -3.10 -11.97
N VAL A 8 -14.79 -2.70 -10.72
CA VAL A 8 -13.82 -3.03 -9.70
C VAL A 8 -14.52 -3.86 -8.62
N VAL A 9 -13.97 -5.03 -8.31
CA VAL A 9 -14.56 -5.96 -7.35
C VAL A 9 -13.63 -6.13 -6.16
N ASP A 10 -14.21 -6.12 -4.96
CA ASP A 10 -13.48 -6.38 -3.73
C ASP A 10 -14.36 -7.02 -2.65
N GLY A 11 -13.74 -7.88 -1.85
CA GLY A 11 -14.36 -8.37 -0.62
C GLY A 11 -14.28 -7.31 0.48
N THR A 12 -15.39 -7.04 1.15
CA THR A 12 -15.38 -6.33 2.43
C THR A 12 -15.71 -7.30 3.57
N TYR A 13 -15.84 -6.79 4.79
CA TYR A 13 -16.17 -7.63 5.94
C TYR A 13 -17.02 -6.88 6.94
N VAL A 14 -17.92 -7.61 7.56
CA VAL A 14 -18.72 -7.19 8.71
C VAL A 14 -18.34 -8.10 9.87
N PHE A 15 -17.80 -7.50 10.92
CA PHE A 15 -17.44 -8.29 12.07
C PHE A 15 -18.66 -8.66 12.89
N ILE A 16 -18.68 -9.90 13.40
CA ILE A 16 -19.78 -10.41 14.22
C ILE A 16 -19.26 -10.88 15.58
N GLN A 17 -20.18 -11.12 16.50
CA GLN A 17 -19.86 -11.73 17.79
C GLN A 17 -19.35 -13.18 17.62
N LYS A 18 -18.60 -13.65 18.61
CA LYS A 18 -18.29 -15.07 18.74
C LYS A 18 -19.60 -15.85 18.94
N SER A 19 -19.72 -17.00 18.29
CA SER A 19 -20.91 -17.87 18.40
C SER A 19 -20.61 -19.08 19.26
N ASN A 20 -21.60 -19.48 20.07
CA ASN A 20 -21.59 -20.76 20.80
C ASN A 20 -21.92 -21.95 19.87
N ASN A 21 -22.43 -21.70 18.66
CA ASN A 21 -22.48 -22.71 17.62
C ASN A 21 -21.07 -22.91 17.05
N PHE A 22 -20.34 -23.90 17.57
CA PHE A 22 -18.94 -24.12 17.19
C PHE A 22 -18.74 -24.39 15.69
N LYS A 23 -19.71 -24.99 15.00
CA LYS A 23 -19.64 -25.19 13.55
C LYS A 23 -19.69 -23.84 12.83
N PHE A 24 -20.66 -22.99 13.16
CA PHE A 24 -20.76 -21.65 12.61
C PHE A 24 -19.52 -20.81 12.95
N GLN A 25 -19.09 -20.82 14.21
CA GLN A 25 -17.91 -20.12 14.70
C GLN A 25 -16.65 -20.46 13.89
N ARG A 26 -16.40 -21.74 13.58
CA ARG A 26 -15.26 -22.14 12.75
C ARG A 26 -15.37 -21.62 11.32
N ARG A 27 -16.59 -21.49 10.79
CA ARG A 27 -16.83 -21.04 9.40
C ARG A 27 -16.82 -19.52 9.24
N SER A 28 -17.20 -18.77 10.28
CA SER A 28 -17.16 -17.32 10.29
C SER A 28 -15.83 -16.75 10.79
N TYR A 29 -14.91 -17.58 11.31
CA TYR A 29 -13.60 -17.10 11.74
C TYR A 29 -12.66 -16.81 10.56
N SER A 30 -12.19 -15.57 10.45
CA SER A 30 -11.16 -15.18 9.50
C SER A 30 -9.77 -15.28 10.11
N GLN A 31 -8.92 -16.13 9.54
CA GLN A 31 -7.50 -16.22 9.91
C GLN A 31 -6.74 -14.92 9.59
N HIS A 32 -7.15 -14.19 8.54
CA HIS A 32 -6.50 -12.94 8.17
C HIS A 32 -6.81 -11.77 9.12
N LYS A 33 -7.98 -11.81 9.77
CA LYS A 33 -8.42 -10.77 10.72
C LYS A 33 -8.42 -11.22 12.17
N ASN A 34 -8.04 -12.47 12.42
CA ASN A 34 -8.06 -13.13 13.73
C ASN A 34 -9.39 -12.95 14.50
N ARG A 35 -10.52 -12.91 13.78
CA ARG A 35 -11.83 -12.55 14.34
C ARG A 35 -12.99 -13.14 13.53
N PRO A 36 -14.15 -13.45 14.16
CA PRO A 36 -15.39 -13.76 13.46
C PRO A 36 -15.90 -12.60 12.59
N LEU A 37 -16.18 -12.89 11.32
CA LEU A 37 -16.77 -11.98 10.36
C LEU A 37 -17.60 -12.73 9.31
N VAL A 38 -18.41 -11.97 8.59
CA VAL A 38 -19.01 -12.39 7.32
C VAL A 38 -18.55 -11.44 6.21
N LYS A 39 -18.56 -11.91 4.97
CA LYS A 39 -17.97 -11.20 3.83
C LYS A 39 -19.02 -10.78 2.81
N PRO A 40 -19.38 -9.50 2.72
CA PRO A 40 -20.02 -8.97 1.52
C PRO A 40 -18.98 -8.79 0.40
N MET A 41 -19.40 -8.95 -0.84
CA MET A 41 -18.59 -8.66 -2.04
C MET A 41 -19.18 -7.45 -2.75
N VAL A 42 -18.39 -6.40 -2.93
CA VAL A 42 -18.85 -5.12 -3.48
C VAL A 42 -18.35 -4.98 -4.91
N ILE A 43 -19.25 -4.62 -5.82
CA ILE A 43 -18.96 -4.34 -7.23
C ILE A 43 -19.18 -2.86 -7.46
N VAL A 44 -18.16 -2.16 -7.95
CA VAL A 44 -18.14 -0.70 -8.07
C VAL A 44 -17.72 -0.30 -9.48
N SER A 45 -18.34 0.74 -10.03
CA SER A 45 -17.86 1.37 -11.27
C SER A 45 -16.54 2.14 -11.04
N THR A 46 -15.83 2.48 -12.11
CA THR A 46 -14.63 3.33 -12.04
C THR A 46 -14.89 4.76 -11.55
N THR A 47 -16.15 5.20 -11.50
CA THR A 47 -16.57 6.50 -10.97
C THR A 47 -16.94 6.46 -9.48
N GLY A 48 -17.00 5.27 -8.88
CA GLY A 48 -17.28 5.08 -7.46
C GLY A 48 -18.72 4.76 -7.10
N TYR A 49 -19.63 4.66 -8.08
CA TYR A 49 -20.97 4.13 -7.83
C TYR A 49 -20.91 2.64 -7.50
N ILE A 50 -21.59 2.25 -6.43
CA ILE A 50 -21.79 0.85 -6.05
C ILE A 50 -22.86 0.27 -6.97
N VAL A 51 -22.48 -0.70 -7.78
CA VAL A 51 -23.37 -1.36 -8.74
C VAL A 51 -24.13 -2.49 -8.06
N SER A 52 -23.45 -3.28 -7.24
CA SER A 52 -24.03 -4.43 -6.55
C SER A 52 -23.25 -4.75 -5.26
N VAL A 53 -23.96 -5.33 -4.29
CA VAL A 53 -23.39 -5.90 -3.07
C VAL A 53 -23.91 -7.33 -2.93
N LEU A 54 -23.02 -8.31 -3.06
CA LEU A 54 -23.38 -9.73 -3.01
C LEU A 54 -23.01 -10.36 -1.66
N GLY A 55 -23.81 -11.33 -1.21
CA GLY A 55 -23.56 -12.13 0.00
C GLY A 55 -24.53 -11.84 1.15
N PRO A 56 -24.07 -11.81 2.42
CA PRO A 56 -22.70 -12.05 2.86
C PRO A 56 -22.34 -13.55 2.87
N TYR A 57 -21.04 -13.84 2.71
CA TYR A 57 -20.48 -15.20 2.70
C TYR A 57 -19.72 -15.51 3.99
N PHE A 58 -19.40 -16.80 4.20
CA PHE A 58 -18.52 -17.25 5.29
C PHE A 58 -17.09 -16.72 5.13
N ALA A 59 -16.31 -16.79 6.21
CA ALA A 59 -14.93 -16.29 6.23
C ALA A 59 -13.87 -17.40 6.18
N ASP A 60 -14.29 -18.67 6.18
CA ASP A 60 -13.39 -19.82 6.10
C ASP A 60 -12.64 -19.88 4.77
N HIS A 61 -11.59 -20.71 4.73
CA HIS A 61 -10.71 -20.85 3.56
C HIS A 61 -11.44 -21.29 2.28
N LYS A 62 -12.61 -21.93 2.39
CA LYS A 62 -13.42 -22.34 1.23
C LYS A 62 -14.13 -21.14 0.59
N ASN A 63 -14.35 -20.08 1.37
CA ASN A 63 -14.97 -18.83 0.97
C ASN A 63 -13.91 -17.71 0.85
N ASN A 64 -12.83 -18.00 0.13
CA ASN A 64 -11.88 -16.98 -0.33
C ASN A 64 -12.50 -16.15 -1.47
N ASP A 65 -11.86 -15.03 -1.82
CA ASP A 65 -12.45 -14.05 -2.74
C ASP A 65 -12.64 -14.64 -4.14
N ALA A 66 -11.69 -15.45 -4.63
CA ALA A 66 -11.81 -16.17 -5.90
C ALA A 66 -13.00 -17.16 -5.91
N SER A 67 -13.17 -17.95 -4.84
CA SER A 67 -14.27 -18.92 -4.73
C SER A 67 -15.64 -18.23 -4.65
N ILE A 68 -15.73 -17.13 -3.91
CA ILE A 68 -16.96 -16.33 -3.82
C ILE A 68 -17.30 -15.74 -5.20
N LEU A 69 -16.31 -15.18 -5.91
CA LEU A 69 -16.53 -14.64 -7.25
C LEU A 69 -17.06 -15.71 -8.21
N LYS A 70 -16.41 -16.88 -8.26
CA LYS A 70 -16.86 -18.01 -9.09
C LYS A 70 -18.29 -18.41 -8.75
N HIS A 71 -18.61 -18.53 -7.47
CA HIS A 71 -19.96 -18.85 -7.02
C HIS A 71 -20.98 -17.86 -7.56
N ASN A 72 -20.71 -16.54 -7.44
CA ASN A 72 -21.63 -15.48 -7.88
C ASN A 72 -21.94 -15.56 -9.37
N PHE A 73 -20.92 -15.78 -10.20
CA PHE A 73 -21.13 -15.98 -11.64
C PHE A 73 -21.85 -17.28 -11.94
N GLN A 74 -21.47 -18.39 -11.30
CA GLN A 74 -22.05 -19.70 -11.57
C GLN A 74 -23.54 -19.76 -11.21
N THR A 75 -23.94 -19.15 -10.10
CA THR A 75 -25.35 -19.08 -9.66
C THR A 75 -26.13 -17.92 -10.27
N ASN A 76 -25.49 -17.11 -11.13
CA ASN A 76 -26.07 -15.90 -11.73
C ASN A 76 -26.69 -14.95 -10.68
N MET A 77 -25.96 -14.72 -9.57
CA MET A 77 -26.40 -13.80 -8.52
C MET A 77 -26.73 -12.43 -9.10
N GLU A 78 -27.90 -11.89 -8.74
CA GLU A 78 -28.42 -10.61 -9.27
C GLU A 78 -28.33 -10.50 -10.81
N ASN A 79 -28.51 -11.62 -11.51
CA ASN A 79 -28.43 -11.70 -12.97
C ASN A 79 -27.11 -11.12 -13.52
N ILE A 80 -26.00 -11.34 -12.83
CA ILE A 80 -24.68 -10.80 -13.21
C ILE A 80 -24.27 -11.10 -14.66
N LYS A 81 -24.71 -12.22 -15.22
CA LYS A 81 -24.46 -12.60 -16.62
C LYS A 81 -25.30 -11.81 -17.63
N ASP A 82 -26.33 -11.12 -17.18
CA ASP A 82 -27.22 -10.34 -18.06
C ASP A 82 -26.66 -8.92 -18.27
N TRP A 83 -25.90 -8.39 -17.30
CA TRP A 83 -25.31 -7.05 -17.34
C TRP A 83 -23.79 -7.00 -17.44
N LEU A 84 -23.09 -8.15 -17.34
CA LEU A 84 -21.71 -8.29 -17.80
C LEU A 84 -21.68 -9.06 -19.11
N GLN A 85 -20.98 -8.49 -20.09
CA GLN A 85 -20.87 -9.00 -21.44
C GLN A 85 -19.43 -9.37 -21.79
N GLN A 86 -19.28 -10.03 -22.94
CA GLN A 86 -17.96 -10.27 -23.51
C GLN A 86 -17.20 -8.95 -23.69
N ASP A 87 -15.89 -8.99 -23.45
CA ASP A 87 -14.94 -7.88 -23.49
C ASP A 87 -15.06 -6.85 -22.34
N ASP A 88 -16.02 -7.01 -21.43
CA ASP A 88 -16.05 -6.20 -20.19
C ASP A 88 -14.83 -6.51 -19.31
N VAL A 89 -14.43 -5.52 -18.51
CA VAL A 89 -13.22 -5.57 -17.70
C VAL A 89 -13.56 -5.64 -16.21
N LEU A 90 -13.01 -6.64 -15.53
CA LEU A 90 -13.02 -6.73 -14.06
C LEU A 90 -11.63 -6.47 -13.48
N ILE A 91 -11.56 -5.47 -12.62
CA ILE A 91 -10.36 -5.11 -11.88
C ILE A 91 -10.46 -5.69 -10.47
N VAL A 92 -9.54 -6.60 -10.13
CA VAL A 92 -9.57 -7.39 -8.89
C VAL A 92 -8.23 -7.35 -8.18
N ASP A 93 -8.20 -7.70 -6.89
CA ASP A 93 -6.93 -7.85 -6.19
C ASP A 93 -6.33 -9.24 -6.43
N ARG A 94 -5.19 -9.45 -5.79
CA ARG A 94 -4.47 -10.71 -5.84
C ARG A 94 -5.23 -11.86 -5.16
N GLY A 95 -6.16 -11.60 -4.24
CA GLY A 95 -7.02 -12.62 -3.63
C GLY A 95 -7.94 -13.34 -4.63
N PHE A 96 -8.16 -12.75 -5.81
CA PHE A 96 -8.96 -13.33 -6.89
C PHE A 96 -8.15 -14.14 -7.91
N ARG A 97 -6.85 -14.37 -7.68
CA ARG A 97 -5.94 -15.07 -8.62
C ARG A 97 -6.55 -16.34 -9.22
N ASP A 98 -7.15 -17.18 -8.39
CA ASP A 98 -7.66 -18.48 -8.83
C ASP A 98 -8.95 -18.38 -9.64
N SER A 99 -9.51 -17.17 -9.82
CA SER A 99 -10.69 -16.89 -10.64
C SER A 99 -10.38 -16.25 -12.00
N ILE A 100 -9.14 -15.86 -12.26
CA ILE A 100 -8.74 -15.16 -13.49
C ILE A 100 -9.07 -15.98 -14.75
N SER A 101 -8.57 -17.22 -14.86
CA SER A 101 -8.85 -18.08 -16.02
C SER A 101 -10.34 -18.42 -16.18
N PHE A 102 -11.10 -18.40 -15.07
CA PHE A 102 -12.55 -18.58 -15.14
C PHE A 102 -13.23 -17.36 -15.75
N LEU A 103 -12.87 -16.14 -15.34
CA LEU A 103 -13.39 -14.90 -15.94
C LEU A 103 -13.05 -14.83 -17.43
N GLU A 104 -11.80 -15.14 -17.80
CA GLU A 104 -11.35 -15.16 -19.20
C GLU A 104 -12.14 -16.15 -20.04
N SER A 105 -12.48 -17.33 -19.48
CA SER A 105 -13.33 -18.31 -20.16
C SER A 105 -14.77 -17.85 -20.40
N LEU A 106 -15.22 -16.82 -19.68
CA LEU A 106 -16.50 -16.15 -19.89
C LEU A 106 -16.38 -14.94 -20.84
N GLY A 107 -15.20 -14.70 -21.42
CA GLY A 107 -14.94 -13.53 -22.26
C GLY A 107 -14.72 -12.24 -21.48
N ILE A 108 -14.53 -12.30 -20.15
CA ILE A 108 -14.29 -11.13 -19.29
C ILE A 108 -12.79 -10.89 -19.17
N GLN A 109 -12.35 -9.66 -19.39
CA GLN A 109 -10.96 -9.26 -19.21
C GLN A 109 -10.67 -9.02 -17.73
N ALA A 110 -9.86 -9.89 -17.11
CA ALA A 110 -9.52 -9.77 -15.71
C ALA A 110 -8.16 -9.08 -15.50
N GLN A 111 -8.15 -7.99 -14.74
CA GLN A 111 -6.95 -7.19 -14.45
C GLN A 111 -6.63 -7.25 -12.95
N MET A 112 -5.40 -7.64 -12.61
CA MET A 112 -4.93 -7.70 -11.22
C MET A 112 -3.46 -7.29 -11.10
N PRO A 113 -2.99 -6.85 -9.92
CA PRO A 113 -1.57 -6.61 -9.69
C PRO A 113 -0.76 -7.91 -9.83
N ALA A 114 0.47 -7.80 -10.33
CA ALA A 114 1.38 -8.94 -10.51
C ALA A 114 1.72 -9.62 -9.17
N PHE A 115 1.93 -10.93 -9.25
CA PHE A 115 2.53 -11.71 -8.18
C PHE A 115 4.03 -11.73 -8.33
N LEU A 116 4.75 -11.64 -7.21
CA LEU A 116 6.20 -11.79 -7.24
C LEU A 116 6.50 -13.28 -7.46
N PRO A 117 7.18 -13.66 -8.56
CA PRO A 117 7.51 -15.06 -8.80
C PRO A 117 8.37 -15.66 -7.69
N LYS A 118 8.23 -16.98 -7.47
CA LYS A 118 9.00 -17.68 -6.43
C LYS A 118 10.50 -17.53 -6.71
N GLY A 119 11.26 -17.15 -5.68
CA GLY A 119 12.71 -16.94 -5.77
C GLY A 119 13.12 -15.52 -6.20
N GLN A 120 12.21 -14.72 -6.74
CA GLN A 120 12.50 -13.32 -7.04
C GLN A 120 12.35 -12.42 -5.81
N LYS A 121 13.20 -11.40 -5.70
CA LYS A 121 13.16 -10.42 -4.61
C LYS A 121 12.37 -9.15 -4.99
N GLN A 122 12.22 -8.91 -6.29
CA GLN A 122 11.64 -7.70 -6.86
C GLN A 122 10.92 -8.01 -8.18
N HIS A 123 9.87 -7.25 -8.48
CA HIS A 123 9.20 -7.26 -9.78
C HIS A 123 10.04 -6.61 -10.87
N THR A 124 9.85 -7.00 -12.12
CA THR A 124 10.39 -6.23 -13.25
C THR A 124 9.75 -4.84 -13.29
N ALA A 125 10.38 -3.89 -14.00
CA ALA A 125 9.80 -2.57 -14.21
C ALA A 125 8.38 -2.65 -14.81
N ASP A 126 8.19 -3.51 -15.82
CA ASP A 126 6.90 -3.70 -16.49
C ASP A 126 5.82 -4.27 -15.57
N GLU A 127 6.15 -5.30 -14.79
CA GLU A 127 5.22 -5.87 -13.81
C GLU A 127 4.83 -4.84 -12.73
N ALA A 128 5.81 -4.08 -12.24
CA ALA A 128 5.61 -3.08 -11.20
C ALA A 128 4.82 -1.87 -11.72
N ASN A 129 5.07 -1.44 -12.97
CA ASN A 129 4.32 -0.40 -13.67
C ASN A 129 2.86 -0.85 -13.91
N SER A 130 2.67 -2.04 -14.48
CA SER A 130 1.33 -2.62 -14.73
C SER A 130 0.52 -2.76 -13.45
N SER A 131 1.15 -3.25 -12.37
CA SER A 131 0.55 -3.31 -11.04
C SER A 131 0.17 -1.92 -10.52
N ARG A 132 0.95 -0.88 -10.83
CA ARG A 132 0.65 0.49 -10.42
C ARG A 132 -0.56 1.06 -11.15
N LEU A 133 -0.72 0.77 -12.44
CA LEU A 133 -1.89 1.14 -13.23
C LEU A 133 -3.15 0.50 -12.66
N VAL A 134 -3.11 -0.81 -12.39
CA VAL A 134 -4.23 -1.53 -11.78
C VAL A 134 -4.58 -0.97 -10.39
N THR A 135 -3.57 -0.76 -9.54
CA THR A 135 -3.81 -0.23 -8.18
C THR A 135 -4.29 1.23 -8.17
N LYS A 136 -3.97 2.03 -9.20
CA LYS A 136 -4.52 3.39 -9.35
C LYS A 136 -6.04 3.36 -9.49
N ILE A 137 -6.58 2.40 -10.25
CA ILE A 137 -8.02 2.27 -10.46
C ILE A 137 -8.67 1.57 -9.27
N ARG A 138 -8.05 0.51 -8.74
CA ARG A 138 -8.56 -0.21 -7.55
C ARG A 138 -8.80 0.66 -6.34
N TRP A 139 -8.08 1.76 -6.19
CA TRP A 139 -8.31 2.71 -5.10
C TRP A 139 -9.79 3.10 -4.93
N ILE A 140 -10.59 3.09 -6.00
CA ILE A 140 -12.01 3.43 -5.95
C ILE A 140 -12.81 2.47 -5.05
N VAL A 141 -12.60 1.15 -5.16
CA VAL A 141 -13.33 0.17 -4.36
C VAL A 141 -12.85 0.16 -2.91
N GLU A 142 -11.56 0.44 -2.69
CA GLU A 142 -11.01 0.62 -1.33
C GLU A 142 -11.66 1.83 -0.64
N SER A 143 -11.88 2.91 -1.38
CA SER A 143 -12.54 4.12 -0.88
C SER A 143 -14.03 3.88 -0.60
N VAL A 144 -14.73 3.16 -1.47
CA VAL A 144 -16.11 2.70 -1.22
C VAL A 144 -16.19 1.84 0.03
N ASN A 145 -15.33 0.84 0.15
CA ASN A 145 -15.27 -0.04 1.32
C ASN A 145 -14.99 0.76 2.61
N GLY A 146 -14.15 1.80 2.51
CA GLY A 146 -13.95 2.78 3.59
C GLY A 146 -15.22 3.52 3.96
N ARG A 147 -15.97 4.06 2.99
CA ARG A 147 -17.24 4.76 3.21
C ARG A 147 -18.30 3.87 3.85
N LEU A 148 -18.44 2.62 3.40
CA LEU A 148 -19.36 1.65 4.01
C LEU A 148 -19.02 1.45 5.49
N LYS A 149 -17.74 1.29 5.82
CA LYS A 149 -17.26 1.04 7.19
C LYS A 149 -17.31 2.25 8.13
N GLN A 150 -17.62 3.45 7.64
CA GLN A 150 -17.87 4.63 8.49
C GLN A 150 -19.27 4.60 9.13
N TRP A 151 -20.18 3.76 8.65
CA TRP A 151 -21.49 3.61 9.25
C TRP A 151 -21.38 2.82 10.55
N LYS A 152 -21.93 3.37 11.65
CA LYS A 152 -21.81 2.81 13.00
C LYS A 152 -22.19 1.32 13.08
N TYR A 153 -23.17 0.88 12.29
CA TYR A 153 -23.56 -0.53 12.23
C TYR A 153 -22.41 -1.43 11.74
N LEU A 154 -21.75 -1.05 10.62
CA LEU A 154 -20.67 -1.83 10.01
C LEU A 154 -19.30 -1.62 10.68
N GLN A 155 -19.11 -0.49 11.36
CA GLN A 155 -17.89 -0.19 12.13
C GLN A 155 -17.75 -1.09 13.37
N ASN A 156 -18.87 -1.49 13.96
CA ASN A 156 -18.91 -2.19 15.25
C ASN A 156 -19.00 -3.71 15.12
N VAL A 157 -18.90 -4.41 16.25
CA VAL A 157 -19.19 -5.85 16.34
C VAL A 157 -20.70 -6.04 16.23
N VAL A 158 -21.18 -6.65 15.15
CA VAL A 158 -22.61 -6.93 14.95
C VAL A 158 -23.04 -8.12 15.83
N PRO A 159 -24.14 -8.00 16.60
CA PRO A 159 -24.67 -9.11 17.38
C PRO A 159 -25.10 -10.30 16.52
N ASN A 160 -24.96 -11.53 17.03
CA ASN A 160 -25.32 -12.73 16.26
C ASN A 160 -26.79 -12.75 15.82
N THR A 161 -27.68 -12.12 16.60
CA THR A 161 -29.11 -11.98 16.29
C THR A 161 -29.39 -11.11 15.06
N GLN A 162 -28.42 -10.29 14.64
CA GLN A 162 -28.54 -9.37 13.51
C GLN A 162 -28.00 -9.96 12.20
N ILE A 163 -27.35 -11.13 12.23
CA ILE A 163 -26.76 -11.78 11.05
C ILE A 163 -27.74 -11.94 9.88
N PRO A 164 -29.02 -12.35 10.09
CA PRO A 164 -29.97 -12.50 8.99
C PRO A 164 -30.22 -11.21 8.19
N TYR A 165 -30.00 -10.04 8.80
CA TYR A 165 -30.29 -8.73 8.20
C TYR A 165 -29.07 -8.03 7.63
N ILE A 166 -27.86 -8.60 7.80
CA ILE A 166 -26.61 -7.95 7.36
C ILE A 166 -26.66 -7.61 5.87
N GLN A 167 -27.16 -8.52 5.03
CA GLN A 167 -27.22 -8.28 3.58
C GLN A 167 -28.05 -7.04 3.26
N GLU A 168 -29.28 -7.00 3.76
CA GLU A 168 -30.21 -5.90 3.53
C GLU A 168 -29.63 -4.57 4.03
N TYR A 169 -29.01 -4.56 5.22
CA TYR A 169 -28.40 -3.35 5.74
C TYR A 169 -27.20 -2.88 4.93
N VAL A 170 -26.34 -3.77 4.44
CA VAL A 170 -25.22 -3.35 3.58
C VAL A 170 -25.75 -2.80 2.25
N CYS A 171 -26.78 -3.40 1.66
CA CYS A 171 -27.42 -2.88 0.46
C CYS A 171 -28.08 -1.51 0.68
N LEU A 172 -28.80 -1.32 1.79
CA LEU A 172 -29.38 -0.03 2.17
C LEU A 172 -28.29 1.03 2.33
N ILE A 173 -27.22 0.72 3.06
CA ILE A 173 -26.08 1.62 3.25
C ILE A 173 -25.42 1.96 1.91
N ALA A 174 -25.25 0.98 1.02
CA ALA A 174 -24.71 1.20 -0.31
C ALA A 174 -25.58 2.15 -1.14
N ALA A 175 -26.90 1.96 -1.12
CA ALA A 175 -27.85 2.85 -1.79
C ALA A 175 -27.79 4.27 -1.21
N LEU A 176 -27.77 4.42 0.12
CA LEU A 176 -27.62 5.72 0.78
C LEU A 176 -26.28 6.39 0.43
N CYS A 177 -25.20 5.63 0.31
CA CYS A 177 -23.92 6.13 -0.16
C CYS A 177 -24.00 6.64 -1.60
N ASN A 178 -24.63 5.90 -2.51
CA ASN A 178 -24.81 6.33 -3.90
C ASN A 178 -25.68 7.60 -4.01
N THR A 179 -26.70 7.74 -3.16
CA THR A 179 -27.64 8.87 -3.22
C THR A 179 -27.10 10.14 -2.57
N TYR A 180 -26.44 10.03 -1.42
CA TYR A 180 -26.17 11.19 -0.55
C TYR A 180 -24.70 11.50 -0.29
N ARG A 181 -23.76 10.63 -0.68
CA ARG A 181 -22.33 10.96 -0.55
C ARG A 181 -21.83 11.61 -1.82
N ASP A 182 -20.92 12.56 -1.65
CA ASP A 182 -20.23 13.19 -2.79
C ASP A 182 -19.57 12.12 -3.67
N PRO A 183 -19.54 12.30 -5.01
CA PRO A 183 -18.82 11.40 -5.90
C PRO A 183 -17.37 11.16 -5.43
N LEU A 184 -16.86 9.95 -5.67
CA LEU A 184 -15.44 9.64 -5.41
C LEU A 184 -14.53 10.14 -6.54
N ASN A 185 -15.09 10.41 -7.72
CA ASN A 185 -14.34 11.05 -8.78
C ASN A 185 -13.99 12.49 -8.37
N THR A 186 -12.89 13.01 -8.92
CA THR A 186 -12.44 14.39 -8.72
C THR A 186 -13.29 15.40 -9.48
N GLY A 187 -14.21 14.92 -10.34
CA GLY A 187 -15.06 15.75 -11.19
C GLY A 187 -14.33 16.46 -12.33
N ASN A 188 -13.04 16.17 -12.58
CA ASN A 188 -12.26 16.78 -13.65
C ASN A 188 -11.74 15.72 -14.65
N PRO A 189 -12.50 15.42 -15.72
CA PRO A 189 -12.12 14.44 -16.73
C PRO A 189 -10.80 14.76 -17.45
N GLU A 190 -10.49 16.04 -17.67
CA GLU A 190 -9.26 16.45 -18.37
C GLU A 190 -8.02 16.14 -17.53
N SER A 191 -8.08 16.43 -16.23
CA SER A 191 -7.01 16.09 -15.28
C SER A 191 -6.80 14.58 -15.19
N ASP A 192 -7.89 13.80 -15.10
CA ASP A 192 -7.81 12.34 -15.07
C ASP A 192 -7.23 11.77 -16.37
N GLN A 193 -7.61 12.31 -17.53
CA GLN A 193 -7.07 11.93 -18.84
C GLN A 193 -5.58 12.27 -18.97
N SER A 194 -5.18 13.48 -18.57
CA SER A 194 -3.77 13.91 -18.54
C SER A 194 -2.93 13.01 -17.64
N LEU A 195 -3.43 12.70 -16.45
CA LEU A 195 -2.76 11.79 -15.52
C LEU A 195 -2.66 10.37 -16.10
N ALA A 196 -3.72 9.85 -16.73
CA ALA A 196 -3.70 8.54 -17.37
C ALA A 196 -2.71 8.49 -18.54
N ALA A 197 -2.66 9.54 -19.37
CA ALA A 197 -1.70 9.67 -20.46
C ALA A 197 -0.26 9.69 -19.93
N LYS A 198 0.02 10.48 -18.89
CA LYS A 198 1.31 10.51 -18.19
C LYS A 198 1.69 9.12 -17.66
N MET A 199 0.77 8.43 -16.97
CA MET A 199 1.05 7.10 -16.42
C MET A 199 1.32 6.07 -17.51
N LYS A 200 0.59 6.10 -18.62
CA LYS A 200 0.84 5.21 -19.78
C LYS A 200 2.17 5.51 -20.45
N TYR A 201 2.49 6.79 -20.64
CA TYR A 201 3.79 7.21 -21.16
C TYR A 201 4.91 6.68 -20.28
N LEU A 202 4.86 6.94 -18.96
CA LEU A 202 5.86 6.43 -18.01
C LEU A 202 5.96 4.90 -18.05
N ALA A 203 4.84 4.19 -18.08
CA ALA A 203 4.82 2.72 -18.12
C ALA A 203 5.55 2.13 -19.35
N SER A 204 5.63 2.88 -20.45
CA SER A 204 6.36 2.49 -21.67
C SER A 204 7.86 2.75 -21.61
N GLN A 205 8.34 3.47 -20.60
CA GLN A 205 9.75 3.81 -20.45
C GLN A 205 10.49 2.74 -19.65
N THR A 206 11.75 2.51 -20.01
CA THR A 206 12.66 1.70 -19.21
C THR A 206 13.19 2.49 -18.01
N ASN A 207 13.51 1.79 -16.92
CA ASN A 207 14.14 2.43 -15.77
C ASN A 207 15.66 2.54 -16.02
N LYS A 208 16.07 3.63 -16.67
CA LYS A 208 17.48 3.89 -17.01
C LYS A 208 18.41 3.88 -15.79
N LEU A 209 17.94 4.39 -14.65
CA LEU A 209 18.75 4.38 -13.41
C LEU A 209 18.91 2.95 -12.87
N GLN A 210 17.87 2.12 -12.95
CA GLN A 210 18.00 0.70 -12.62
C GLN A 210 19.03 0.02 -13.53
N GLU A 211 18.90 0.18 -14.85
CA GLU A 211 19.83 -0.41 -15.83
C GLU A 211 21.28 -0.04 -15.48
N ARG A 212 21.53 1.25 -15.21
CA ARG A 212 22.84 1.75 -14.81
C ARG A 212 23.33 1.16 -13.48
N VAL A 213 22.50 1.16 -12.45
CA VAL A 213 22.85 0.60 -11.13
C VAL A 213 23.25 -0.86 -11.22
N GLU A 214 22.56 -1.62 -12.07
CA GLU A 214 22.81 -3.04 -12.30
C GLU A 214 24.04 -3.27 -13.20
N SER A 215 24.15 -2.57 -14.33
CA SER A 215 25.26 -2.75 -15.28
C SER A 215 26.60 -2.29 -14.74
N GLU A 216 26.62 -1.20 -13.97
CA GLU A 216 27.83 -0.64 -13.38
C GLU A 216 28.14 -1.21 -11.98
N GLU A 217 27.26 -2.09 -11.47
CA GLU A 217 27.30 -2.64 -10.11
C GLU A 217 27.48 -1.56 -9.03
N LEU A 218 26.75 -0.44 -9.14
CA LEU A 218 26.92 0.74 -8.29
C LEU A 218 26.76 0.44 -6.78
N HIS A 219 26.02 -0.62 -6.44
CA HIS A 219 25.88 -1.12 -5.08
C HIS A 219 27.21 -1.63 -4.46
N ARG A 220 28.17 -2.09 -5.27
CA ARG A 220 29.47 -2.62 -4.81
C ARG A 220 30.60 -1.59 -4.76
N ARG A 221 30.44 -0.44 -5.43
CA ARG A 221 31.48 0.59 -5.54
C ARG A 221 31.63 1.43 -4.27
N ILE A 222 31.96 0.82 -3.13
CA ILE A 222 31.96 1.48 -1.80
C ILE A 222 32.77 2.79 -1.80
N LYS A 223 33.95 2.81 -2.46
CA LYS A 223 34.83 3.99 -2.53
C LYS A 223 34.26 5.18 -3.32
N ALA A 224 33.27 4.93 -4.18
CA ALA A 224 32.62 5.98 -4.98
C ALA A 224 31.57 6.76 -4.17
N TRP A 225 31.31 6.39 -2.92
CA TRP A 225 30.23 6.94 -2.11
C TRP A 225 30.78 7.63 -0.86
N THR A 226 30.40 8.88 -0.65
CA THR A 226 30.73 9.67 0.53
C THR A 226 29.46 10.00 1.32
N PRO A 227 29.47 9.85 2.66
CA PRO A 227 28.33 10.28 3.48
C PRO A 227 28.08 11.77 3.31
N MET A 228 26.81 12.15 3.18
CA MET A 228 26.39 13.54 3.21
C MET A 228 26.45 14.04 4.65
N ASN A 229 27.26 15.06 4.93
CA ASN A 229 27.29 15.70 6.24
C ASN A 229 26.14 16.71 6.37
N ALA A 230 25.71 16.99 7.61
CA ALA A 230 24.64 17.94 7.90
C ALA A 230 24.88 19.37 7.35
N THR A 231 26.14 19.74 7.12
CA THR A 231 26.58 21.03 6.57
C THR A 231 26.76 21.03 5.05
N ASP A 232 26.67 19.88 4.38
CA ASP A 232 26.93 19.80 2.95
C ASP A 232 25.75 20.39 2.16
N THR A 233 26.06 21.39 1.34
CA THR A 233 25.13 22.00 0.39
C THR A 233 24.99 21.05 -0.81
N LEU A 234 24.14 20.04 -0.65
CA LEU A 234 23.70 19.23 -1.78
C LEU A 234 22.79 20.10 -2.66
N ASP A 235 23.14 20.25 -3.94
CA ASP A 235 22.32 20.89 -4.96
C ASP A 235 21.12 20.00 -5.36
N PHE A 236 20.25 19.74 -4.38
CA PHE A 236 19.05 18.93 -4.55
C PHE A 236 17.85 19.82 -4.88
N PRO A 237 16.95 19.39 -5.79
CA PRO A 237 15.75 20.15 -6.15
C PRO A 237 14.88 20.52 -4.95
N LEU A 238 14.47 21.79 -4.87
CA LEU A 238 13.37 22.22 -4.00
C LEU A 238 12.04 21.81 -4.63
N LEU A 239 11.33 20.88 -3.98
CA LEU A 239 10.08 20.31 -4.48
C LEU A 239 8.89 20.84 -3.68
N SER A 240 7.93 21.41 -4.38
CA SER A 240 6.60 21.70 -3.85
C SER A 240 5.81 20.42 -3.54
N GLU A 241 4.75 20.52 -2.72
CA GLU A 241 3.85 19.37 -2.50
C GLU A 241 3.19 18.89 -3.80
N GLU A 242 2.94 19.81 -4.74
CA GLU A 242 2.37 19.48 -6.05
C GLU A 242 3.36 18.68 -6.92
N GLU A 243 4.63 19.08 -6.97
CA GLU A 243 5.68 18.33 -7.68
C GLU A 243 5.86 16.94 -7.08
N LEU A 244 5.85 16.84 -5.75
CA LEU A 244 5.89 15.56 -5.05
C LEU A 244 4.68 14.69 -5.39
N LEU A 245 3.46 15.24 -5.42
CA LEU A 245 2.25 14.52 -5.83
C LEU A 245 2.34 14.06 -7.28
N ASN A 246 2.92 14.88 -8.14
CA ASN A 246 3.16 14.57 -9.54
C ASN A 246 4.19 13.45 -9.72
N LEU A 247 5.23 13.39 -8.89
CA LEU A 247 6.23 12.33 -8.88
C LEU A 247 5.69 11.02 -8.30
N THR A 248 4.88 11.06 -7.24
CA THR A 248 4.33 9.84 -6.64
C THR A 248 3.10 9.30 -7.36
N VAL A 249 2.45 10.13 -8.16
CA VAL A 249 1.20 9.83 -8.88
C VAL A 249 0.06 9.46 -7.90
N GLY A 250 0.14 9.97 -6.67
CA GLY A 250 -0.87 9.74 -5.64
C GLY A 250 -0.43 10.08 -4.21
N VAL A 251 -1.42 10.35 -3.36
CA VAL A 251 -1.21 10.81 -1.98
C VAL A 251 -0.68 9.71 -1.04
N TYR A 252 -0.90 8.43 -1.36
CA TYR A 252 -0.63 7.34 -0.42
C TYR A 252 0.84 7.24 -0.04
N GLN A 253 1.74 7.25 -1.03
CA GLN A 253 3.18 7.18 -0.78
C GLN A 253 3.70 8.42 -0.04
N LEU A 254 3.14 9.60 -0.30
CA LEU A 254 3.52 10.82 0.44
C LEU A 254 3.02 10.82 1.88
N LYS A 255 1.84 10.27 2.16
CA LYS A 255 1.38 10.08 3.54
C LYS A 255 2.33 9.17 4.32
N LEU A 256 2.84 8.11 3.68
CA LEU A 256 3.82 7.21 4.29
C LEU A 256 5.22 7.81 4.40
N ALA A 257 5.63 8.61 3.43
CA ALA A 257 6.92 9.29 3.41
C ALA A 257 7.16 10.06 4.72
N LYS A 258 6.13 10.75 5.23
CA LYS A 258 6.21 11.50 6.50
C LYS A 258 6.62 10.61 7.68
N SER A 259 6.04 9.42 7.81
CA SER A 259 6.39 8.48 8.89
C SER A 259 7.76 7.84 8.71
N TYR A 260 8.13 7.47 7.48
CA TYR A 260 9.48 6.97 7.19
C TYR A 260 10.55 8.04 7.48
N THR A 261 10.29 9.30 7.12
CA THR A 261 11.17 10.42 7.44
C THR A 261 11.30 10.62 8.94
N ALA A 262 10.23 10.51 9.71
CA ALA A 262 10.32 10.62 11.17
C ALA A 262 11.18 9.50 11.80
N GLU A 263 11.02 8.25 11.33
CA GLU A 263 11.84 7.11 11.79
C GLU A 263 13.32 7.30 11.45
N HIS A 264 13.62 7.83 10.26
CA HIS A 264 14.99 7.99 9.74
C HIS A 264 15.52 9.42 9.92
N LYS A 265 15.02 10.14 10.92
CA LYS A 265 15.53 11.43 11.38
C LYS A 265 16.09 11.40 12.79
N ASN A 266 15.68 10.43 13.60
CA ASN A 266 16.03 10.36 15.02
C ASN A 266 17.49 9.92 15.18
N ASP A 267 18.08 10.15 16.36
CA ASP A 267 19.53 10.03 16.62
C ASP A 267 20.18 8.65 16.31
N ASP A 268 19.39 7.59 16.14
CA ASP A 268 19.84 6.25 15.70
C ASP A 268 19.57 5.95 14.21
N GLY A 269 18.69 6.73 13.59
CA GLY A 269 18.15 6.55 12.26
C GLY A 269 18.69 7.61 11.31
N ASP A 270 19.98 7.67 11.06
CA ASP A 270 20.46 8.53 9.99
C ASP A 270 19.92 7.98 8.66
N TYR A 271 19.16 8.81 7.94
CA TYR A 271 19.12 8.73 6.49
C TYR A 271 20.57 8.62 6.01
N ASN A 272 21.04 7.39 5.76
CA ASN A 272 22.41 7.14 5.32
C ASN A 272 22.47 7.48 3.83
N ILE A 273 22.49 8.79 3.57
CA ILE A 273 22.52 9.41 2.25
C ILE A 273 23.97 9.53 1.88
N MET A 274 24.30 8.90 0.77
CA MET A 274 25.63 8.88 0.22
C MET A 274 25.59 9.55 -1.14
N VAL A 275 26.47 10.51 -1.35
CA VAL A 275 26.66 11.17 -2.66
C VAL A 275 27.70 10.38 -3.44
N ASN A 276 27.51 10.27 -4.75
CA ASN A 276 28.49 9.63 -5.61
C ASN A 276 29.59 10.62 -6.04
N ASN A 277 30.85 10.25 -5.89
CA ASN A 277 32.00 11.07 -6.27
C ASN A 277 32.33 11.01 -7.77
N ASP A 278 31.99 9.90 -8.42
CA ASP A 278 32.33 9.63 -9.82
C ASP A 278 31.19 10.03 -10.77
N ILE A 279 29.96 10.04 -10.25
CA ILE A 279 28.73 10.30 -10.98
C ILE A 279 28.04 11.49 -10.30
N PRO A 280 28.18 12.71 -10.85
CA PRO A 280 27.46 13.86 -10.33
C PRO A 280 25.95 13.60 -10.22
N ASP A 281 25.34 14.22 -9.22
CA ASP A 281 23.88 14.26 -9.03
C ASP A 281 23.18 12.90 -8.83
N VAL A 282 23.94 11.86 -8.46
CA VAL A 282 23.39 10.56 -8.05
C VAL A 282 23.60 10.33 -6.56
N LEU A 283 22.49 10.06 -5.88
CA LEU A 283 22.44 9.71 -4.47
C LEU A 283 22.20 8.21 -4.31
N ARG A 284 22.77 7.63 -3.27
CA ARG A 284 22.41 6.32 -2.74
C ARG A 284 21.95 6.45 -1.31
N VAL A 285 20.83 5.84 -0.97
CA VAL A 285 20.26 5.88 0.37
C VAL A 285 19.99 4.45 0.85
N ARG A 286 20.28 4.20 2.12
CA ARG A 286 19.88 2.97 2.81
C ARG A 286 18.71 3.27 3.73
N ILE A 287 17.65 2.46 3.65
CA ILE A 287 16.42 2.66 4.42
C ILE A 287 15.90 1.35 5.01
N GLN A 288 15.39 1.40 6.23
CA GLN A 288 14.83 0.27 6.94
C GLN A 288 13.43 -0.08 6.44
N SER A 289 13.10 -1.37 6.41
CA SER A 289 11.74 -1.84 6.11
C SER A 289 10.83 -1.67 7.33
N ARG A 290 9.76 -0.88 7.20
CA ARG A 290 8.70 -0.77 8.23
C ARG A 290 8.02 -2.09 8.63
N HIS A 291 8.20 -3.15 7.83
CA HIS A 291 7.54 -4.44 8.04
C HIS A 291 8.47 -5.51 8.63
N ILE A 292 9.79 -5.33 8.55
CA ILE A 292 10.77 -6.36 8.93
C ILE A 292 12.01 -5.63 9.45
N SER A 293 12.27 -5.74 10.76
CA SER A 293 13.36 -5.06 11.45
C SER A 293 14.76 -5.42 10.95
N SER A 294 14.97 -6.63 10.43
CA SER A 294 16.27 -7.04 9.87
C SER A 294 16.49 -6.64 8.40
N LYS A 295 15.47 -6.07 7.74
CA LYS A 295 15.51 -5.86 6.29
C LYS A 295 15.68 -4.40 5.92
N GLN A 296 16.79 -4.12 5.24
CA GLN A 296 17.05 -2.81 4.66
C GLN A 296 17.02 -2.87 3.13
N TYR A 297 16.76 -1.73 2.52
CA TYR A 297 16.79 -1.56 1.08
C TYR A 297 17.78 -0.46 0.70
N PHE A 298 18.54 -0.68 -0.36
CA PHE A 298 19.18 0.41 -1.06
C PHE A 298 18.22 1.03 -2.08
N LEU A 299 18.33 2.33 -2.22
CA LEU A 299 17.71 3.09 -3.29
C LEU A 299 18.68 4.12 -3.84
N TRP A 300 18.41 4.56 -5.06
CA TRP A 300 19.14 5.57 -5.78
C TRP A 300 18.18 6.60 -6.34
N ILE A 301 18.63 7.85 -6.35
CA ILE A 301 17.93 8.98 -6.94
C ILE A 301 18.93 9.74 -7.80
N GLU A 302 18.52 10.03 -9.03
CA GLU A 302 19.26 10.89 -9.95
C GLU A 302 18.49 12.20 -10.10
N HIS A 303 19.21 13.31 -10.02
CA HIS A 303 18.69 14.64 -10.29
C HIS A 303 19.58 15.35 -11.31
N SER A 304 19.08 16.43 -11.90
CA SER A 304 19.87 17.31 -12.76
C SER A 304 19.12 18.62 -12.95
N LEU A 305 19.86 19.74 -12.98
CA LEU A 305 19.31 21.08 -13.28
C LEU A 305 18.06 21.43 -12.45
N GLY A 306 18.06 21.10 -11.16
CA GLY A 306 16.93 21.38 -10.27
C GLY A 306 15.69 20.48 -10.48
N ALA A 307 15.82 19.34 -11.17
CA ALA A 307 14.73 18.37 -11.33
C ALA A 307 15.15 16.94 -10.97
N ILE A 308 14.17 16.12 -10.55
CA ILE A 308 14.37 14.68 -10.36
C ILE A 308 14.27 13.98 -11.72
N THR A 309 15.33 13.30 -12.14
CA THR A 309 15.43 12.67 -13.47
C THR A 309 15.31 11.15 -13.42
N GLY A 310 15.58 10.51 -12.27
CA GLY A 310 15.47 9.06 -12.13
C GLY A 310 15.42 8.56 -10.69
N TRP A 311 14.88 7.36 -10.50
CA TRP A 311 14.90 6.66 -9.21
C TRP A 311 14.89 5.15 -9.39
N TYR A 312 15.50 4.44 -8.45
CA TYR A 312 15.45 2.99 -8.36
C TYR A 312 15.55 2.57 -6.89
N CYS A 313 14.75 1.59 -6.47
CA CYS A 313 14.82 1.06 -5.11
C CYS A 313 14.71 -0.45 -5.14
N GLN A 314 15.53 -1.17 -4.37
CA GLN A 314 15.53 -2.64 -4.33
C GLN A 314 14.29 -3.26 -3.65
N CYS A 315 13.36 -2.45 -3.16
CA CYS A 315 12.10 -2.96 -2.63
C CYS A 315 11.26 -3.60 -3.74
N ARG A 316 10.27 -4.42 -3.37
CA ARG A 316 9.49 -5.25 -4.30
C ARG A 316 8.94 -4.52 -5.53
N ALA A 317 8.55 -3.25 -5.38
CA ALA A 317 7.95 -2.43 -6.44
C ALA A 317 8.85 -1.27 -6.89
N GLY A 318 10.10 -1.21 -6.45
CA GLY A 318 10.95 -0.03 -6.61
C GLY A 318 11.67 0.06 -7.96
N ALA A 319 11.47 -0.90 -8.86
CA ALA A 319 11.87 -0.84 -10.27
C ALA A 319 10.94 0.04 -11.12
N ARG A 320 9.71 0.31 -10.64
CA ARG A 320 8.71 1.05 -11.42
C ARG A 320 9.12 2.51 -11.68
N VAL A 321 8.69 3.01 -12.84
CA VAL A 321 8.79 4.42 -13.24
C VAL A 321 7.43 5.13 -13.20
N VAL A 322 6.33 4.37 -13.11
CA VAL A 322 5.00 4.95 -12.82
C VAL A 322 4.90 5.23 -11.33
N GLY A 323 5.13 6.48 -10.95
CA GLY A 323 5.20 6.86 -9.55
C GLY A 323 6.40 6.25 -8.82
N VAL A 324 6.53 6.52 -7.53
CA VAL A 324 7.67 6.04 -6.71
C VAL A 324 7.21 5.10 -5.60
N CYS A 325 8.08 4.24 -5.06
CA CYS A 325 7.76 3.47 -3.86
C CYS A 325 7.77 4.37 -2.60
N ALA A 326 7.26 3.88 -1.46
CA ALA A 326 7.22 4.67 -0.22
C ALA A 326 8.62 5.11 0.25
N HIS A 327 9.65 4.30 0.00
CA HIS A 327 11.02 4.62 0.36
C HIS A 327 11.59 5.81 -0.43
N VAL A 328 11.43 5.77 -1.76
CA VAL A 328 11.87 6.88 -2.63
C VAL A 328 11.05 8.14 -2.31
N ALA A 329 9.72 8.01 -2.13
CA ALA A 329 8.89 9.13 -1.69
C ALA A 329 9.38 9.77 -0.39
N SER A 330 9.87 8.96 0.54
CA SER A 330 10.43 9.41 1.82
C SER A 330 11.64 10.31 1.63
N VAL A 331 12.60 9.88 0.80
CA VAL A 331 13.81 10.65 0.52
C VAL A 331 13.48 11.91 -0.26
N LEU A 332 12.60 11.84 -1.27
CA LEU A 332 12.15 13.01 -2.03
C LEU A 332 11.45 14.03 -1.12
N TRP A 333 10.59 13.56 -0.20
CA TRP A 333 9.91 14.40 0.79
C TRP A 333 10.92 15.08 1.73
N TYR A 334 11.87 14.32 2.28
CA TYR A 334 12.87 14.85 3.20
C TYR A 334 13.82 15.85 2.53
N LEU A 335 14.50 15.43 1.46
CA LEU A 335 15.52 16.22 0.79
C LEU A 335 14.94 17.39 -0.01
N GLY A 336 13.79 17.20 -0.66
CA GLY A 336 13.23 18.23 -1.54
C GLY A 336 12.30 19.22 -0.84
N HIS A 337 11.74 18.88 0.33
CA HIS A 337 10.66 19.69 0.90
C HIS A 337 10.80 19.95 2.39
N GLU A 338 10.82 18.89 3.20
CA GLU A 338 10.67 19.02 4.65
C GLU A 338 11.90 19.66 5.32
N ARG A 339 13.12 19.37 4.85
CA ARG A 339 14.36 19.97 5.39
C ARG A 339 14.45 21.49 5.20
N HIS A 340 13.69 22.04 4.24
CA HIS A 340 13.71 23.47 3.89
C HIS A 340 12.53 24.25 4.46
N THR A 341 11.42 23.57 4.72
CA THR A 341 10.19 24.19 5.24
C THR A 341 10.10 24.14 6.76
N HIS A 342 11.00 23.41 7.43
CA HIS A 342 10.92 23.08 8.86
C HIS A 342 9.54 22.55 9.28
N SER A 343 8.81 21.94 8.34
CA SER A 343 7.49 21.34 8.57
C SER A 343 7.64 19.95 9.21
N ALA A 344 8.41 19.90 10.30
CA ALA A 344 8.64 18.68 11.04
C ALA A 344 7.32 18.29 11.73
N ARG A 345 6.63 17.30 11.18
CA ARG A 345 5.57 16.61 11.90
C ARG A 345 6.21 15.55 12.79
N SER A 346 6.14 15.74 14.10
CA SER A 346 6.46 14.66 15.04
C SER A 346 5.44 13.54 14.87
N THR A 347 5.92 12.32 14.71
CA THR A 347 5.12 11.13 14.96
C THR A 347 5.06 10.93 16.46
N GLN A 348 3.85 10.77 17.01
CA GLN A 348 3.68 10.44 18.42
C GLN A 348 4.40 9.13 18.72
N ASP A 349 5.42 9.20 19.58
CA ASP A 349 6.07 8.02 20.10
C ASP A 349 5.26 7.49 21.29
N TRP A 350 4.72 6.28 21.12
CA TRP A 350 3.97 5.61 22.17
C TRP A 350 4.86 4.69 23.02
N SER A 351 6.11 4.43 22.59
CA SER A 351 7.03 3.55 23.31
C SER A 351 7.38 4.10 24.70
N GLN A 352 7.43 5.42 24.86
CA GLN A 352 7.65 6.10 26.15
C GLN A 352 6.62 5.75 27.24
N TYR A 353 5.43 5.25 26.86
CA TYR A 353 4.37 4.86 27.80
C TYR A 353 4.35 3.36 28.08
N LEU A 354 5.33 2.61 27.58
CA LEU A 354 5.42 1.16 27.69
C LEU A 354 6.75 0.78 28.35
N GLU A 355 6.71 -0.18 29.26
CA GLU A 355 7.93 -0.78 29.82
C GLU A 355 8.46 -1.86 28.87
N ASP A 356 9.76 -1.82 28.57
CA ASP A 356 10.44 -2.86 27.81
C ASP A 356 10.87 -3.99 28.75
N ALA A 357 10.07 -5.05 28.80
CA ALA A 357 10.37 -6.23 29.62
C ALA A 357 11.65 -6.98 29.21
N SER A 358 12.27 -6.66 28.07
CA SER A 358 13.57 -7.20 27.69
C SER A 358 14.74 -6.48 28.36
N VAL A 359 14.51 -5.28 28.89
CA VAL A 359 15.46 -4.51 29.68
C VAL A 359 15.33 -4.97 31.14
N ILE A 360 16.21 -5.87 31.56
CA ILE A 360 16.30 -6.31 32.96
C ILE A 360 17.26 -5.34 33.67
N PRO A 361 16.81 -4.60 34.70
CA PRO A 361 17.71 -3.74 35.47
C PRO A 361 18.81 -4.58 36.12
N GLU A 362 20.06 -4.16 35.99
CA GLU A 362 21.16 -4.78 36.72
C GLU A 362 20.93 -4.57 38.23
N VAL A 363 20.92 -5.67 38.98
CA VAL A 363 20.85 -5.63 40.44
C VAL A 363 22.19 -5.08 40.90
N MET A 364 22.22 -3.85 41.45
CA MET A 364 23.38 -3.34 42.16
C MET A 364 23.67 -4.27 43.35
N ASP A 365 24.73 -5.07 43.26
CA ASP A 365 25.24 -5.85 44.36
C ASP A 365 25.89 -4.89 45.37
N SER A 366 25.09 -4.43 46.33
CA SER A 366 25.57 -3.63 47.46
C SER A 366 26.27 -4.55 48.46
N SER A 367 27.46 -5.02 48.11
CA SER A 367 28.42 -5.58 49.06
C SER A 367 29.61 -4.63 49.17
N GLU A 368 29.41 -3.49 49.84
CA GLU A 368 30.54 -2.80 50.47
C GLU A 368 30.96 -3.66 51.66
N SER A 369 32.05 -4.39 51.48
CA SER A 369 32.74 -5.10 52.54
C SER A 369 33.43 -4.09 53.46
N ASP A 370 32.91 -3.96 54.67
CA ASP A 370 33.59 -3.38 55.83
C ASP A 370 34.93 -4.09 56.07
N GLN A 371 36.05 -3.46 55.70
CA GLN A 371 37.36 -3.76 56.27
C GLN A 371 38.24 -2.51 56.35
N SER A 372 38.26 -1.87 57.52
CA SER A 372 39.49 -1.37 58.13
C SER A 372 39.25 -1.04 59.60
N GLY A 373 39.46 -2.03 60.47
CA GLY A 373 39.78 -1.77 61.87
C GLY A 373 41.24 -1.33 61.98
N THR A 374 41.46 -0.13 62.47
CA THR A 374 42.75 0.43 62.88
C THR A 374 43.26 -0.22 64.17
N GLU A 375 44.58 -0.33 64.24
CA GLU A 375 45.43 -0.82 65.33
C GLU A 375 45.17 -0.11 66.67
N GLU A 376 45.06 -0.89 67.75
CA GLU A 376 45.88 -0.81 68.99
C GLU A 376 45.70 -2.08 69.84
#